data_AF-A0A0L7LI01-F1
#
_entry.id   AF-A0A0L7LI01-F1
#
_cell.length_a   1.000
_cell.length_b   1.000
_cell.length_c   1.000
_cell.angle_alpha   90.00
_cell.angle_beta   90.00
_cell.angle_gamma   90.00
#
_symmetry.space_group_name_H-M   'P 1'
#
loop_
_entity.id
_entity.type
_entity.pdbx_description
1 polymer ?
#
loop_
_entity_poly.entity_id
_entity_poly.type
_entity_poly.pdbx_seq_one_letter_code
_entity_poly.pdbx_strand_id
1 'polypeptide(L)'
;MNNGRRRTEYLYPSPGKPLDVRQIDGQYELFTLVEKTIKTRLVNLVKSQPLEEKPGESLLAGAVALGLCFIARQGCDITGGLYLKVPSLEGLLQYLLQVIIDVCSDKHLSLLQQGCDITGGLYLKWVFLPEAAERARLVLPGRGRVDYRAACFCHRELLTIGYVCSYRVQDWWATVHQTKEEEN
;
A
#
# COMPACT_ATOMS: atom_id res chain seq x y z
N MET A 1 -15.35 18.21 18.96
CA MET A 1 -15.16 18.78 17.61
C MET A 1 -14.09 17.96 16.89
N ASN A 2 -14.49 17.02 16.03
CA ASN A 2 -13.54 16.23 15.23
C ASN A 2 -13.16 17.05 14.00
N ASN A 3 -11.98 17.65 14.02
CA ASN A 3 -11.40 18.27 12.82
C ASN A 3 -11.28 17.19 11.73
N GLY A 4 -11.78 17.50 10.53
CA GLY A 4 -11.79 16.63 9.33
C GLY A 4 -10.39 16.28 8.81
N ARG A 5 -9.63 15.53 9.61
CA ARG A 5 -8.30 15.02 9.28
C ARG A 5 -8.44 13.72 8.50
N ARG A 6 -7.86 13.66 7.30
CA ARG A 6 -7.71 12.42 6.52
C ARG A 6 -6.99 11.37 7.37
N ARG A 7 -7.53 10.15 7.40
CA ARG A 7 -7.01 9.04 8.20
C ARG A 7 -7.25 7.71 7.50
N THR A 8 -6.40 6.74 7.81
CA THR A 8 -6.53 5.36 7.34
C THR A 8 -7.21 4.52 8.43
N GLU A 9 -8.24 3.76 8.05
CA GLU A 9 -9.06 2.97 8.98
C GLU A 9 -9.46 1.65 8.35
N TYR A 10 -9.70 0.63 9.19
CA TYR A 10 -10.27 -0.65 8.74
C TYR A 10 -11.75 -0.50 8.36
N LEU A 11 -12.11 -0.95 7.15
CA LEU A 11 -13.51 -1.22 6.80
C LEU A 11 -13.98 -2.54 7.44
N TYR A 12 -13.11 -3.52 7.51
CA TYR A 12 -13.25 -4.79 8.22
C TYR A 12 -11.85 -5.33 8.52
N PRO A 13 -11.60 -6.02 9.66
CA PRO A 13 -12.51 -6.23 10.79
C PRO A 13 -12.78 -4.94 11.58
N SER A 14 -13.93 -4.89 12.25
CA SER A 14 -14.29 -3.72 13.06
C SER A 14 -13.68 -3.83 14.47
N PRO A 15 -13.03 -2.78 15.02
CA PRO A 15 -12.56 -2.77 16.41
C PRO A 15 -13.68 -2.82 17.49
N GLY A 16 -14.95 -2.77 17.09
CA GLY A 16 -16.10 -2.80 18.00
C GLY A 16 -16.82 -4.15 17.99
N LYS A 17 -17.90 -4.26 18.78
CA LYS A 17 -18.76 -5.45 18.76
C LYS A 17 -19.31 -5.66 17.34
N PRO A 18 -19.32 -6.91 16.83
CA PRO A 18 -19.92 -7.21 15.54
C PRO A 18 -21.40 -6.84 15.54
N LEU A 19 -21.90 -6.45 14.37
CA LEU A 19 -23.33 -6.18 14.19
C LEU A 19 -24.11 -7.47 14.45
N ASP A 20 -25.22 -7.36 15.17
CA ASP A 20 -26.17 -8.48 15.28
C ASP A 20 -26.89 -8.61 13.94
N VAL A 21 -26.61 -9.70 13.23
CA VAL A 21 -27.15 -9.96 11.91
C VAL A 21 -27.86 -11.29 11.95
N ARG A 22 -29.17 -11.25 11.71
CA ARG A 22 -29.98 -12.44 11.47
C ARG A 22 -30.01 -12.78 9.98
N GLN A 23 -29.93 -14.06 9.66
CA GLN A 23 -30.11 -14.59 8.31
C GLN A 23 -31.57 -14.36 7.85
N ILE A 24 -31.75 -13.73 6.70
CA ILE A 24 -33.09 -13.44 6.13
C ILE A 24 -33.30 -14.15 4.79
N ASP A 25 -32.23 -14.54 4.10
CA ASP A 25 -32.28 -14.90 2.66
C ASP A 25 -31.38 -16.10 2.29
N GLY A 26 -31.08 -17.00 3.24
CA GLY A 26 -30.22 -18.18 2.98
C GLY A 26 -28.74 -17.86 2.69
N GLN A 27 -28.36 -16.59 2.59
CA GLN A 27 -26.97 -16.15 2.46
C GLN A 27 -26.16 -16.51 3.71
N TYR A 28 -24.87 -16.81 3.53
CA TYR A 28 -23.97 -17.10 4.65
C TYR A 28 -23.86 -15.87 5.57
N GLU A 29 -24.19 -16.06 6.86
CA GLU A 29 -24.33 -14.97 7.83
C GLU A 29 -23.08 -14.08 7.91
N LEU A 30 -21.89 -14.69 7.77
CA LEU A 30 -20.63 -13.96 7.78
C LEU A 30 -20.50 -12.99 6.60
N PHE A 31 -20.97 -13.37 5.40
CA PHE A 31 -20.94 -12.46 4.25
C PHE A 31 -21.88 -11.28 4.48
N THR A 32 -23.09 -11.52 4.98
CA THR A 32 -24.03 -10.45 5.32
C THR A 32 -23.48 -9.52 6.41
N LEU A 33 -22.78 -10.08 7.41
CA LEU A 33 -22.10 -9.30 8.45
C LEU A 33 -21.00 -8.41 7.86
N VAL A 34 -20.12 -8.98 7.03
CA VAL A 34 -19.01 -8.26 6.39
C VAL A 34 -19.57 -7.15 5.50
N GLU A 35 -20.55 -7.47 4.65
CA GLU A 35 -21.17 -6.52 3.73
C GLU A 35 -21.80 -5.33 4.48
N LYS A 36 -22.63 -5.60 5.50
CA LYS A 36 -23.28 -4.55 6.32
C LYS A 36 -22.26 -3.68 7.05
N THR A 37 -21.20 -4.30 7.56
CA THR A 37 -20.11 -3.60 8.27
C THR A 37 -19.36 -2.67 7.33
N ILE A 38 -18.96 -3.17 6.16
CA ILE A 38 -18.25 -2.38 5.13
C ILE A 38 -19.12 -1.22 4.66
N LYS A 39 -20.39 -1.47 4.30
CA LYS A 39 -21.32 -0.43 3.84
C LYS A 39 -21.48 0.68 4.87
N THR A 40 -21.73 0.32 6.13
CA THR A 40 -21.91 1.29 7.22
C THR A 40 -20.65 2.15 7.41
N ARG A 41 -19.47 1.52 7.45
CA ARG A 41 -18.21 2.24 7.65
C ARG A 41 -17.83 3.13 6.48
N LEU A 42 -18.03 2.65 5.25
CA LEU A 42 -17.75 3.44 4.06
C LEU A 42 -18.63 4.70 4.04
N VAL A 43 -19.92 4.58 4.33
CA VAL A 43 -20.84 5.72 4.41
C VAL A 43 -20.39 6.71 5.49
N ASN A 44 -19.99 6.22 6.66
CA ASN A 44 -19.49 7.09 7.73
C ASN A 44 -18.19 7.81 7.34
N LEU A 45 -17.28 7.11 6.65
CA LEU A 45 -16.01 7.66 6.20
C LEU A 45 -16.24 8.78 5.18
N VAL A 46 -17.08 8.54 4.16
CA VAL A 46 -17.44 9.55 3.15
C VAL A 46 -18.09 10.77 3.78
N LYS A 47 -19.04 10.56 4.72
CA LYS A 47 -19.70 11.66 5.44
C LYS A 47 -18.75 12.48 6.32
N SER A 48 -17.65 11.89 6.78
CA SER A 48 -16.66 12.55 7.65
C SER A 48 -15.64 13.40 6.91
N GLN A 49 -15.60 13.31 5.57
CA GLN A 49 -14.66 14.10 4.77
C GLN A 49 -15.10 15.57 4.67
N PRO A 50 -14.16 16.52 4.75
CA PRO A 50 -14.47 17.93 4.53
C PRO A 50 -14.92 18.17 3.07
N LEU A 51 -15.84 19.11 2.88
CA LEU A 51 -16.37 19.48 1.55
C LEU A 51 -15.32 20.16 0.64
N GLU A 52 -14.23 20.66 1.21
CA GLU A 52 -13.12 21.25 0.45
C GLU A 52 -12.04 20.21 0.15
N GLU A 53 -11.92 19.87 -1.14
CA GLU A 53 -10.90 18.98 -1.68
C GLU A 53 -9.55 19.69 -1.74
N LYS A 54 -8.82 19.72 -0.61
CA LYS A 54 -7.42 20.16 -0.64
C LYS A 54 -6.58 19.05 -1.27
N PRO A 55 -5.78 19.34 -2.33
CA PRO A 55 -4.85 18.35 -2.84
C PRO A 55 -3.94 17.95 -1.69
N GLY A 56 -3.76 16.66 -1.49
CA GLY A 56 -2.74 16.22 -0.58
C GLY A 56 -2.42 14.76 -0.73
N GLU A 57 -1.51 14.35 0.13
CA GLU A 57 -0.77 13.12 -0.08
C GLU A 57 -1.66 11.89 0.08
N SER A 58 -1.32 10.86 -0.69
CA SER A 58 -1.95 9.57 -0.57
C SER A 58 -1.61 8.95 0.79
N LEU A 59 -2.62 8.43 1.49
CA LEU A 59 -2.43 7.68 2.73
C LEU A 59 -2.13 6.19 2.49
N LEU A 60 -1.77 5.83 1.26
CA LEU A 60 -1.49 4.45 0.85
C LEU A 60 -0.38 3.80 1.69
N ALA A 61 0.69 4.54 2.01
CA ALA A 61 1.76 4.02 2.88
C ALA A 61 1.22 3.58 4.25
N GLY A 62 0.33 4.39 4.84
CA GLY A 62 -0.35 4.03 6.09
C GLY A 62 -1.28 2.83 5.95
N ALA A 63 -1.97 2.69 4.81
CA ALA A 63 -2.85 1.55 4.53
C ALA A 63 -2.09 0.24 4.38
N VAL A 64 -0.99 0.26 3.63
CA VAL A 64 -0.10 -0.91 3.47
C VAL A 64 0.51 -1.29 4.82
N ALA A 65 1.00 -0.32 5.60
CA ALA A 65 1.54 -0.58 6.93
C ALA A 65 0.50 -1.22 7.88
N LEU A 66 -0.73 -0.72 7.90
CA LEU A 66 -1.82 -1.32 8.67
C LEU A 66 -2.11 -2.76 8.23
N GLY A 67 -2.17 -3.01 6.93
CA GLY A 67 -2.40 -4.35 6.37
C GLY A 67 -1.29 -5.34 6.73
N LEU A 68 -0.02 -4.96 6.57
CA LEU A 68 1.13 -5.81 6.90
C LEU A 68 1.18 -6.13 8.40
N CYS A 69 0.97 -5.13 9.26
CA CYS A 69 0.89 -5.34 10.71
C CYS A 69 -0.26 -6.29 11.09
N PHE A 70 -1.40 -6.18 10.42
CA PHE A 70 -2.54 -7.07 10.64
C PHE A 70 -2.20 -8.52 10.26
N ILE A 71 -1.60 -8.75 9.09
CA ILE A 71 -1.18 -10.08 8.64
C ILE A 71 -0.16 -10.68 9.61
N ALA A 72 0.85 -9.90 10.00
CA ALA A 72 1.88 -10.35 10.95
C ALA A 72 1.25 -10.76 12.29
N ARG A 73 0.29 -9.97 12.79
CA ARG A 73 -0.43 -10.30 14.02
C ARG A 73 -1.24 -11.60 13.90
N GLN A 74 -1.96 -11.78 12.79
CA GLN A 74 -2.72 -13.02 12.55
C GLN A 74 -1.81 -14.25 12.46
N GLY A 75 -0.64 -14.12 11.84
CA GLY A 75 0.36 -15.19 11.81
C GLY A 75 0.86 -15.56 13.22
N CYS A 76 1.09 -14.57 14.08
CA CYS A 76 1.43 -14.82 15.48
C CYS A 76 0.29 -15.54 16.23
N ASP A 77 -0.96 -15.13 16.02
CA ASP A 77 -2.11 -15.73 16.70
C ASP A 77 -2.30 -17.20 16.26
N ILE A 78 -2.16 -17.51 14.97
CA ILE A 78 -2.25 -18.87 14.42
C ILE A 78 -1.12 -19.78 14.95
N THR A 79 0.08 -19.23 15.14
CA THR A 79 1.24 -19.96 15.67
C THR A 79 1.24 -20.07 17.20
N GLY A 80 0.16 -19.68 17.87
CA GLY A 80 0.02 -19.79 19.32
C GLY A 80 0.85 -18.76 20.10
N GLY A 81 1.11 -17.59 19.50
CA GLY A 81 1.89 -16.53 20.11
C GLY A 81 3.40 -16.69 19.94
N LEU A 82 3.86 -17.48 18.95
CA LEU A 82 5.27 -17.51 18.58
C LEU A 82 5.62 -16.20 17.87
N TYR A 83 5.98 -15.19 18.67
CA TYR A 83 6.58 -13.98 18.14
C TYR A 83 7.92 -14.37 17.50
N LEU A 84 8.00 -14.24 16.17
CA LEU A 84 9.29 -14.24 15.49
C LEU A 84 10.12 -13.09 16.07
N LYS A 85 11.02 -13.43 17.00
CA LYS A 85 11.98 -12.48 17.53
C LYS A 85 12.92 -12.15 16.40
N VAL A 86 12.69 -11.00 15.77
CA VAL A 86 13.60 -10.50 14.75
C VAL A 86 14.94 -10.22 15.44
N PRO A 87 16.04 -10.92 15.05
CA PRO A 87 17.31 -10.80 15.74
C PRO A 87 17.95 -9.43 15.57
N SER A 88 17.61 -8.70 14.51
CA SER A 88 18.05 -7.32 14.24
C SER A 88 16.95 -6.51 13.56
N LEU A 89 16.92 -5.19 13.79
CA LEU A 89 15.96 -4.29 13.12
C LEU A 89 16.07 -4.36 11.58
N GLU A 90 17.26 -4.63 11.07
CA GLU A 90 17.55 -4.80 9.64
C GLU A 90 16.82 -6.00 9.03
N GLY A 91 16.66 -7.09 9.80
CA GLY A 91 15.93 -8.27 9.36
C GLY A 91 14.41 -8.08 9.29
N LEU A 92 13.85 -7.09 10.02
CA LEU A 92 12.41 -6.85 10.08
C LEU A 92 11.86 -6.51 8.69
N LEU A 93 12.59 -5.71 7.92
CA LEU A 93 12.23 -5.38 6.55
C LEU A 93 12.19 -6.63 5.68
N GLN A 94 13.17 -7.52 5.81
CA GLN A 94 13.21 -8.76 5.03
C GLN A 94 12.01 -9.68 5.35
N TYR A 95 11.56 -9.73 6.61
CA TYR A 95 10.35 -10.46 6.99
C TYR A 95 9.07 -9.78 6.48
N LEU A 96 8.96 -8.45 6.58
CA LEU A 96 7.80 -7.71 6.07
C LEU A 96 7.71 -7.78 4.53
N LEU A 97 8.85 -7.88 3.84
CA LEU A 97 8.97 -8.03 2.39
C LEU A 97 8.70 -9.45 1.88
N GLN A 98 8.48 -10.44 2.76
CA GLN A 98 8.03 -11.78 2.33
C GLN A 98 6.57 -11.80 1.87
N VAL A 99 5.81 -10.73 2.13
CA VAL A 99 4.45 -10.59 1.62
C VAL A 99 4.50 -10.10 0.17
N ILE A 100 3.96 -10.90 -0.74
CA ILE A 100 3.80 -10.51 -2.15
C ILE A 100 2.76 -9.38 -2.24
N ILE A 101 3.12 -8.27 -2.87
CA ILE A 101 2.21 -7.14 -3.07
C ILE A 101 1.82 -7.06 -4.54
N ASP A 102 0.55 -7.34 -4.82
CA ASP A 102 -0.05 -7.08 -6.12
C ASP A 102 -0.69 -5.70 -6.16
N VAL A 103 -0.60 -5.02 -7.29
CA VAL A 103 -1.22 -3.73 -7.53
C VAL A 103 -2.04 -3.77 -8.81
N CYS A 104 -3.27 -3.28 -8.69
CA CYS A 104 -4.16 -3.05 -9.80
C CYS A 104 -4.32 -1.54 -10.00
N SER A 105 -3.97 -1.00 -11.16
CA SER A 105 -4.14 0.43 -11.43
C SER A 105 -4.38 0.71 -12.90
N ASP A 106 -5.34 1.58 -13.18
CA ASP A 106 -5.58 2.11 -14.52
C ASP A 106 -4.47 3.10 -14.96
N LYS A 107 -3.88 3.80 -13.99
CA LYS A 107 -2.78 4.76 -14.21
C LYS A 107 -1.43 4.10 -14.02
N HIS A 108 -0.45 4.49 -14.83
CA HIS A 108 0.93 4.05 -14.64
C HIS A 108 1.55 4.76 -13.43
N LEU A 109 1.87 3.99 -12.39
CA LEU A 109 2.44 4.47 -11.14
C LEU A 109 3.78 3.76 -10.90
N SER A 110 4.88 4.40 -11.28
CA SER A 110 6.24 3.82 -11.27
C SER A 110 6.64 3.28 -9.91
N LEU A 111 6.38 4.02 -8.83
CA LEU A 111 6.69 3.58 -7.46
C LEU A 111 5.93 2.31 -7.06
N LEU A 112 4.67 2.16 -7.47
CA LEU A 112 3.89 0.96 -7.17
C LEU A 112 4.32 -0.22 -8.04
N GLN A 113 4.69 0.03 -9.30
CA GLN A 113 5.27 -0.98 -10.17
C GLN A 113 6.61 -1.49 -9.61
N GLN A 114 7.47 -0.60 -9.12
CA GLN A 114 8.70 -0.97 -8.41
C GLN A 114 8.40 -1.81 -7.16
N GLY A 115 7.42 -1.41 -6.36
CA GLY A 115 7.01 -2.15 -5.16
C GLY A 115 6.53 -3.57 -5.49
N CYS A 116 5.77 -3.75 -6.57
CA CYS A 116 5.40 -5.07 -7.07
C CYS A 116 6.62 -5.88 -7.50
N ASP A 117 7.53 -5.30 -8.28
CA ASP A 117 8.68 -6.05 -8.78
C ASP A 117 9.64 -6.46 -7.65
N ILE A 118 9.86 -5.59 -6.66
CA ILE A 118 10.66 -5.88 -5.45
C ILE A 118 10.06 -7.04 -4.64
N THR A 119 8.74 -7.06 -4.48
CA THR A 119 8.04 -8.13 -3.72
C THR A 119 7.73 -9.37 -4.57
N GLY A 120 8.04 -9.35 -5.87
CA GLY A 120 7.70 -10.41 -6.81
C GLY A 120 6.21 -10.51 -7.15
N GLY A 121 5.43 -9.46 -6.87
CA GLY A 121 4.00 -9.38 -7.16
C GLY A 121 3.67 -8.95 -8.59
N LEU A 122 2.36 -8.84 -8.86
CA LEU A 122 1.82 -8.49 -10.17
C LEU A 122 1.37 -7.03 -10.20
N TYR A 123 1.76 -6.32 -11.26
CA TYR A 123 1.24 -5.00 -11.58
C TYR A 123 0.34 -5.10 -12.81
N LEU A 124 -0.98 -4.99 -12.62
CA LEU A 124 -1.97 -5.18 -13.69
C LEU A 124 -2.83 -3.93 -13.90
N LYS A 125 -3.08 -3.61 -15.18
CA LYS A 125 -4.09 -2.62 -15.59
C LYS A 125 -5.45 -3.29 -15.80
N TRP A 126 -5.95 -3.96 -14.78
CA TRP A 126 -7.21 -4.73 -14.83
C TRP A 126 -8.16 -4.26 -13.72
N VAL A 127 -9.34 -4.86 -13.62
CA VAL A 127 -10.27 -4.62 -12.49
C VAL A 127 -10.01 -5.60 -11.34
N PHE A 128 -9.46 -6.78 -11.64
CA PHE A 128 -9.23 -7.85 -10.66
C PHE A 128 -7.82 -8.43 -10.78
N LEU A 129 -7.26 -8.80 -9.64
CA LEU A 129 -5.98 -9.50 -9.51
C LEU A 129 -6.26 -11.00 -9.30
N PRO A 130 -5.57 -11.90 -10.04
CA PRO A 130 -5.70 -13.34 -9.81
C PRO A 130 -5.04 -13.75 -8.51
N GLU A 131 -5.63 -14.73 -7.82
CA GLU A 131 -5.02 -15.33 -6.64
C GLU A 131 -3.68 -16.00 -6.98
N ALA A 132 -2.74 -15.98 -6.02
CA ALA A 132 -1.39 -16.49 -6.18
C ALA A 132 -1.33 -17.93 -6.74
N ALA A 133 -2.23 -18.81 -6.30
CA ALA A 133 -2.29 -20.21 -6.73
C ALA A 133 -2.70 -20.36 -8.21
N GLU A 134 -3.54 -19.46 -8.72
CA GLU A 134 -4.07 -19.54 -10.09
C GLU A 134 -3.15 -18.85 -11.11
N ARG A 135 -2.15 -18.08 -10.67
CA ARG A 135 -1.20 -17.38 -11.56
C ARG A 135 -0.48 -18.33 -12.52
N ALA A 136 -0.19 -19.56 -12.08
CA ALA A 136 0.50 -20.56 -12.91
C ALA A 136 -0.39 -21.15 -14.02
N ARG A 137 -1.72 -21.01 -13.91
CA ARG A 137 -2.69 -21.52 -14.90
C ARG A 137 -3.12 -20.44 -15.91
N LEU A 138 -2.71 -19.20 -15.68
CA LEU A 138 -3.10 -18.06 -16.49
C LEU A 138 -1.92 -17.56 -17.33
N VAL A 139 -2.20 -17.20 -18.58
CA VAL A 139 -1.24 -16.45 -19.40
C VAL A 139 -1.33 -14.99 -18.97
N LEU A 140 -0.44 -14.59 -18.06
CA LEU A 140 -0.35 -13.22 -17.58
C LEU A 140 0.50 -12.37 -18.54
N PRO A 141 0.20 -11.07 -18.68
CA PRO A 141 1.07 -10.18 -19.44
C PRO A 141 2.48 -10.19 -18.86
N GLY A 142 3.49 -10.15 -19.74
CA GLY A 142 4.89 -10.16 -19.33
C GLY A 142 5.23 -9.00 -18.39
N ARG A 143 6.22 -9.21 -17.52
CA ARG A 143 6.74 -8.14 -16.66
C ARG A 143 7.31 -7.03 -17.54
N GLY A 144 6.62 -5.89 -17.56
CA GLY A 144 7.09 -4.70 -18.27
C GLY A 144 8.40 -4.18 -17.68
N ARG A 145 9.15 -3.39 -18.45
CA ARG A 145 10.37 -2.75 -17.94
C ARG A 145 10.01 -1.84 -16.75
N VAL A 146 10.69 -2.04 -15.63
CA VAL A 146 10.58 -1.20 -14.44
C VAL A 146 11.71 -0.18 -14.48
N ASP A 147 11.37 1.10 -14.28
CA ASP A 147 12.35 2.18 -14.20
C ASP A 147 12.77 2.37 -12.74
N TYR A 148 14.02 2.09 -12.41
CA TYR A 148 14.60 2.21 -11.06
C TYR A 148 15.38 3.50 -10.84
N ARG A 149 15.30 4.47 -11.76
CA ARG A 149 15.96 5.76 -11.58
C ARG A 149 15.48 6.45 -10.30
N ALA A 150 16.42 7.07 -9.59
CA ALA A 150 16.08 7.91 -8.46
C ALA A 150 15.24 9.11 -8.93
N ALA A 151 14.35 9.59 -8.07
CA ALA A 151 13.62 10.82 -8.31
C ALA A 151 14.11 11.93 -7.37
N CYS A 152 14.22 13.15 -7.87
CA CYS A 152 14.49 14.31 -7.03
C CYS A 152 13.28 14.58 -6.13
N PHE A 153 13.48 14.66 -4.81
CA PHE A 153 12.40 14.97 -3.88
C PHE A 153 11.81 16.38 -4.10
N CYS A 154 12.65 17.36 -4.44
CA CYS A 154 12.25 18.75 -4.66
C CYS A 154 11.37 18.93 -5.91
N HIS A 155 11.75 18.32 -7.03
CA HIS A 155 11.12 18.56 -8.33
C HIS A 155 10.22 17.40 -8.80
N ARG A 156 10.29 16.25 -8.12
CA ARG A 156 9.53 15.02 -8.44
C ARG A 156 9.81 14.48 -9.85
N GLU A 157 11.01 14.75 -10.36
CA GLU A 157 11.48 14.30 -11.66
C GLU A 157 12.53 13.19 -11.53
N LEU A 158 12.62 12.33 -12.55
CA LEU A 158 13.58 11.23 -12.60
C LEU A 158 14.98 11.75 -12.94
N LEU A 159 15.96 11.35 -12.12
CA LEU A 159 17.37 11.68 -12.27
C LEU A 159 18.10 10.59 -13.05
N THR A 160 18.94 10.99 -14.00
CA THR A 160 19.89 10.11 -14.69
C THR A 160 21.22 10.00 -13.94
N ILE A 161 21.61 11.07 -13.25
CA ILE A 161 22.83 11.17 -12.44
C ILE A 161 22.45 11.83 -11.11
N GLY A 162 22.88 11.26 -9.99
CA GLY A 162 22.72 11.82 -8.65
C GLY A 162 24.06 11.82 -7.92
N TYR A 163 24.31 12.83 -7.09
CA TYR A 163 25.50 12.91 -6.23
C TYR A 163 25.13 12.48 -4.81
N VAL A 164 26.09 11.88 -4.09
CA VAL A 164 25.89 11.40 -2.71
C VAL A 164 26.50 12.42 -1.75
N CYS A 165 25.72 12.82 -0.74
CA CYS A 165 26.21 13.68 0.33
C CYS A 165 26.70 12.85 1.52
N SER A 166 27.96 13.05 1.94
CA SER A 166 28.68 12.17 2.87
C SER A 166 28.22 12.25 4.33
N TYR A 167 27.37 13.20 4.71
CA TYR A 167 27.00 13.43 6.11
C TYR A 167 25.69 12.77 6.57
N ARG A 168 24.73 12.48 5.68
CA ARG A 168 23.45 11.80 6.02
C ARG A 168 22.88 11.01 4.83
N VAL A 169 22.77 9.68 5.00
CA VAL A 169 22.15 8.76 4.01
C VAL A 169 20.63 8.96 3.86
N GLN A 170 19.96 9.56 4.85
CA GLN A 170 18.50 9.80 4.83
C GLN A 170 18.07 10.99 3.97
N ASP A 171 19.05 11.65 3.37
CA ASP A 171 18.93 12.95 2.78
C ASP A 171 19.62 12.75 1.41
N TRP A 172 18.86 12.25 0.45
CA TRP A 172 19.31 12.07 -0.94
C TRP A 172 19.51 13.48 -1.55
N TRP A 173 20.57 14.17 -1.14
CA TRP A 173 20.95 15.47 -1.68
C TRP A 173 21.82 15.27 -2.92
N ALA A 174 21.29 15.73 -4.04
CA ALA A 174 22.03 16.72 -4.79
C ALA A 174 21.04 17.75 -5.32
N THR A 175 21.15 18.95 -4.79
CA THR A 175 20.72 20.20 -5.42
C THR A 175 20.95 20.10 -6.92
N VAL A 176 19.89 20.16 -7.71
CA VAL A 176 20.02 20.47 -9.14
C VAL A 176 20.50 21.91 -9.19
N HIS A 177 21.82 22.11 -9.22
CA HIS A 177 22.36 23.30 -9.85
C HIS A 177 22.09 23.10 -11.33
N GLN A 178 21.00 23.71 -11.77
CA GLN A 178 20.66 23.89 -13.16
C GLN A 178 21.80 24.73 -13.76
N THR A 179 22.85 24.10 -14.27
CA THR A 179 23.64 24.71 -15.34
C THR A 179 22.68 24.79 -16.50
N LYS A 180 22.02 25.94 -16.64
CA LYS A 180 21.66 26.43 -17.96
C LYS A 180 22.95 26.37 -18.76
N GLU A 181 23.08 25.36 -19.61
CA GLU A 181 24.01 25.43 -20.72
C GLU A 181 23.66 26.74 -21.44
N GLU A 182 24.67 27.60 -21.53
CA GLU A 182 24.69 28.73 -22.44
C GLU A 182 24.53 28.14 -23.85
N GLU A 183 23.29 28.07 -24.33
CA GLU A 183 23.05 28.03 -25.78
C GLU A 183 23.38 29.42 -26.32
N ASN A 184 24.54 29.45 -26.97
CA ASN A 184 25.00 30.48 -27.88
C ASN A 184 24.11 30.52 -29.13
#